data_AF-A0AA46A657-F1
#
_entry.id   AF-A0AA46A657-F1
#
_cell.length_a   1.000
_cell.length_b   1.000
_cell.length_c   1.000
_cell.angle_alpha   90.00
_cell.angle_beta   90.00
_cell.angle_gamma   90.00
#
_symmetry.space_group_name_H-M   'P 1'
#
loop_
_entity.id
_entity.type
_entity.pdbx_description
1 polymer ?
#
loop_
_entity_poly.entity_id
_entity_poly.type
_entity_poly.pdbx_seq_one_letter_code
_entity_poly.pdbx_strand_id
1 'polypeptide(L)'
;MITEQGQEFAPLTLALTTTISDKKTAMAKAIPTTPYEATEVLPYRGDVPESVISEMFPHLLDALMRHIQVERDLEDVDFWNIAFLNWRIEAEEAYTDVAALLSAIRHAALDRQEDLPLQRMACLIDSMIGSEEPDAFQRLHCRLPRFETLFRSRGYGTGSKRVERMLMDTHACIDELATLRLYGGADFDMDSLAFEPGDQLAA
;
A
#
# COMPACT_ATOMS: atom_id res chain seq x y z
N MET A 1 48.43 -37.45 49.36
CA MET A 1 49.01 -36.76 48.20
C MET A 1 47.99 -35.73 47.76
N ILE A 2 47.95 -34.63 48.51
CA ILE A 2 48.59 -33.32 48.28
C ILE A 2 47.65 -32.47 47.39
N THR A 3 46.72 -31.70 47.99
CA THR A 3 46.81 -30.26 48.40
C THR A 3 46.67 -29.31 47.19
N GLU A 4 45.99 -28.15 47.17
CA GLU A 4 45.58 -27.13 48.16
C GLU A 4 44.30 -26.40 47.68
N GLN A 5 43.31 -26.15 48.55
CA GLN A 5 43.01 -24.89 49.27
C GLN A 5 42.55 -23.73 48.35
N GLY A 6 41.52 -22.93 48.65
CA GLY A 6 40.85 -22.51 49.89
C GLY A 6 40.51 -21.03 49.65
N GLN A 7 39.23 -20.67 49.51
CA GLN A 7 38.41 -20.09 50.60
C GLN A 7 38.91 -18.69 51.00
N GLU A 8 38.30 -17.57 50.57
CA GLU A 8 37.08 -16.92 51.08
C GLU A 8 37.47 -15.55 51.68
N PHE A 9 36.46 -14.69 51.78
CA PHE A 9 36.38 -13.43 52.53
C PHE A 9 36.76 -12.13 51.80
N ALA A 10 35.70 -11.48 51.31
CA ALA A 10 35.51 -10.02 51.34
C ALA A 10 35.82 -9.46 52.77
N PRO A 11 36.00 -8.14 53.04
CA PRO A 11 35.16 -7.07 52.49
C PRO A 11 35.73 -5.62 52.57
N LEU A 12 34.82 -4.64 52.39
CA LEU A 12 34.80 -3.27 52.94
C LEU A 12 35.76 -2.18 52.39
N THR A 13 35.10 -1.20 51.75
CA THR A 13 35.05 0.21 52.16
C THR A 13 36.38 0.96 52.39
N LEU A 14 36.58 2.03 51.62
CA LEU A 14 36.87 3.36 52.17
C LEU A 14 36.75 4.43 51.10
N ALA A 15 35.79 5.33 51.32
CA ALA A 15 35.76 6.67 50.75
C ALA A 15 37.03 7.41 51.15
N LEU A 16 37.51 8.33 50.30
CA LEU A 16 38.06 9.59 50.78
C LEU A 16 37.97 10.66 49.67
N THR A 17 37.23 11.68 50.05
CA THR A 17 36.99 12.96 49.41
C THR A 17 38.26 13.83 49.43
N THR A 18 38.21 14.91 48.64
CA THR A 18 38.85 16.21 48.90
C THR A 18 40.10 16.56 48.08
N THR A 19 39.84 17.29 46.99
CA THR A 19 40.37 18.63 46.67
C THR A 19 41.76 19.05 47.17
N ILE A 20 42.67 19.33 46.23
CA ILE A 20 43.76 20.33 46.31
C ILE A 20 43.96 20.88 44.88
N SER A 21 43.46 22.08 44.57
CA SER A 21 44.13 23.39 44.67
C SER A 21 45.08 23.71 43.51
N ASP A 22 44.54 24.56 42.63
CA ASP A 22 45.12 25.83 42.13
C ASP A 22 46.41 25.85 41.29
N LYS A 23 46.26 26.52 40.14
CA LYS A 23 47.24 27.31 39.37
C LYS A 23 48.59 26.67 39.02
N LYS A 24 48.77 26.46 37.70
CA LYS A 24 49.43 27.44 36.80
C LYS A 24 49.91 26.72 35.53
N THR A 25 49.20 26.90 34.41
CA THR A 25 49.63 26.41 33.09
C THR A 25 49.11 27.41 32.07
N ALA A 26 49.97 28.35 31.66
CA ALA A 26 50.71 28.31 30.40
C ALA A 26 49.77 28.32 29.18
N MET A 27 49.86 29.42 28.41
CA MET A 27 49.11 29.66 27.19
C MET A 27 49.33 28.52 26.18
N ALA A 28 48.30 27.72 25.96
CA ALA A 28 48.14 26.92 24.74
C ALA A 28 47.11 27.62 23.86
N LYS A 29 47.58 28.13 22.72
CA LYS A 29 46.81 28.76 21.66
C LYS A 29 45.71 27.80 21.19
N ALA A 30 44.45 28.12 21.49
CA ALA A 30 43.31 27.38 20.98
C ALA A 30 43.27 27.52 19.46
N ILE A 31 43.43 26.40 18.76
CA ILE A 31 43.10 26.31 17.34
C ILE A 31 41.56 26.37 17.28
N PRO A 32 40.95 27.31 16.54
CA PRO A 32 39.52 27.24 16.30
C PRO A 32 39.28 26.05 15.38
N THR A 33 38.97 24.89 15.97
CA THR A 33 38.37 23.77 15.26
C THR A 33 36.98 24.23 14.86
N THR A 34 36.86 24.79 13.65
CA THR A 34 35.57 24.95 12.98
C THR A 34 34.87 23.59 13.02
N PRO A 35 33.65 23.49 13.57
CA PRO A 35 32.86 22.28 13.44
C PRO A 35 32.73 22.00 11.95
N TYR A 36 33.07 20.79 11.55
CA TYR A 36 32.73 20.27 10.24
C TYR A 36 31.21 20.33 10.14
N GLU A 37 30.68 21.35 9.47
CA GLU A 37 29.28 21.39 9.07
C GLU A 37 29.05 20.12 8.28
N ALA A 38 28.32 19.18 8.91
CA ALA A 38 27.61 18.17 8.18
C ALA A 38 26.61 18.93 7.29
N THR A 39 27.00 19.20 6.06
CA THR A 39 26.05 19.33 4.96
C THR A 39 25.34 17.98 4.81
N GLU A 40 24.49 17.64 5.76
CA GLU A 40 23.29 16.88 5.43
C GLU A 40 22.56 17.78 4.45
N VAL A 41 22.70 17.44 3.17
CA VAL A 41 21.87 17.99 2.11
C VAL A 41 20.46 17.55 2.48
N LEU A 42 19.76 18.38 3.26
CA LEU A 42 18.34 18.21 3.49
C LEU A 42 17.71 18.11 2.10
N PRO A 43 16.95 17.04 1.80
CA PRO A 43 16.27 16.97 0.53
C PRO A 43 15.43 18.23 0.40
N TYR A 44 15.58 18.88 -0.75
CA TYR A 44 14.83 20.08 -1.09
C TYR A 44 13.36 19.82 -0.79
N ARG A 45 12.67 20.82 -0.23
CA ARG A 45 11.24 20.77 0.11
C ARG A 45 10.41 20.51 -1.16
N GLY A 46 10.36 19.26 -1.62
CA GLY A 46 9.81 18.86 -2.92
C GLY A 46 10.26 17.48 -3.40
N ASP A 47 11.47 17.03 -3.07
CA ASP A 47 12.03 15.76 -3.58
C ASP A 47 11.90 14.64 -2.55
N VAL A 48 10.65 14.30 -2.18
CA VAL A 48 10.41 12.97 -1.60
C VAL A 48 10.30 12.03 -2.80
N PRO A 49 11.18 11.02 -2.96
CA PRO A 49 11.06 10.07 -4.06
C PRO A 49 9.66 9.46 -4.06
N GLU A 50 9.05 9.41 -5.25
CA GLU A 50 7.75 8.76 -5.41
C GLU A 50 7.88 7.29 -5.03
N SER A 51 6.86 6.73 -4.37
CA SER A 51 6.87 5.30 -4.10
C SER A 51 6.57 4.53 -5.38
N VAL A 52 7.10 3.32 -5.46
CA VAL A 52 6.85 2.42 -6.59
C VAL A 52 5.34 2.18 -6.79
N ILE A 53 4.57 2.10 -5.69
CA ILE A 53 3.10 1.95 -5.77
C ILE A 53 2.46 3.18 -6.41
N SER A 54 2.79 4.40 -5.97
CA SER A 54 2.25 5.63 -6.54
C SER A 54 2.66 5.84 -8.00
N GLU A 55 3.81 5.30 -8.42
CA GLU A 55 4.28 5.32 -9.81
C GLU A 55 3.53 4.31 -10.70
N MET A 56 3.29 3.09 -10.21
CA MET A 56 2.60 2.04 -10.98
C MET A 56 1.08 2.24 -11.06
N PHE A 57 0.48 2.89 -10.07
CA PHE A 57 -0.97 2.96 -9.97
C PHE A 57 -1.67 3.71 -11.13
N PRO A 58 -1.13 4.82 -11.69
CA PRO A 58 -1.63 5.40 -12.93
C PRO A 58 -1.64 4.42 -14.11
N HIS A 59 -0.61 3.57 -14.23
CA HIS A 59 -0.57 2.54 -15.27
C HIS A 59 -1.66 1.49 -15.07
N LEU A 60 -1.98 1.13 -13.82
CA LEU A 60 -3.13 0.28 -13.52
C LEU A 60 -4.44 0.94 -13.97
N LEU A 61 -4.64 2.23 -13.71
CA LEU A 61 -5.84 2.95 -14.17
C LEU A 61 -5.96 2.95 -15.69
N ASP A 62 -4.87 3.21 -16.40
CA ASP A 62 -4.85 3.16 -17.87
C ASP A 62 -5.18 1.76 -18.41
N ALA A 63 -4.60 0.72 -17.80
CA ALA A 63 -4.88 -0.67 -18.16
C ALA A 63 -6.34 -1.05 -17.89
N LEU A 64 -6.93 -0.62 -16.77
CA LEU A 64 -8.34 -0.85 -16.46
C LEU A 64 -9.27 -0.13 -17.46
N MET A 65 -8.97 1.12 -17.81
CA MET A 65 -9.75 1.84 -18.82
C MET A 65 -9.67 1.18 -20.20
N ARG A 66 -8.48 0.69 -20.58
CA ARG A 66 -8.31 -0.10 -21.81
C ARG A 66 -9.14 -1.38 -21.75
N HIS A 67 -9.07 -2.13 -20.65
CA HIS A 67 -9.84 -3.34 -20.41
C HIS A 67 -11.35 -3.09 -20.53
N ILE A 68 -11.85 -2.03 -19.90
CA ILE A 68 -13.27 -1.63 -20.03
C ILE A 68 -13.65 -1.39 -21.49
N GLN A 69 -12.82 -0.66 -22.24
CA GLN A 69 -13.10 -0.32 -23.62
C GLN A 69 -13.17 -1.57 -24.52
N VAL A 70 -12.16 -2.44 -24.44
CA VAL A 70 -12.09 -3.64 -25.29
C VAL A 70 -13.18 -4.67 -24.94
N GLU A 71 -13.52 -4.81 -23.66
CA GLU A 71 -14.63 -5.68 -23.25
C GLU A 71 -15.97 -5.13 -23.72
N ARG A 72 -16.18 -3.81 -23.62
CA ARG A 72 -17.40 -3.15 -24.12
C ARG A 72 -17.55 -3.31 -25.63
N ASP A 73 -16.45 -3.25 -26.38
CA ASP A 73 -16.45 -3.49 -27.83
C ASP A 73 -16.82 -4.96 -28.19
N LEU A 74 -16.68 -5.90 -27.26
CA LEU A 74 -17.03 -7.32 -27.45
C LEU A 74 -18.47 -7.67 -27.06
N GLU A 75 -19.19 -6.85 -26.30
CA GLU A 75 -20.50 -7.22 -25.72
C GLU A 75 -21.60 -7.53 -26.75
N ASP A 76 -21.53 -6.89 -27.92
CA ASP A 76 -22.51 -7.00 -29.00
C ASP A 76 -22.02 -7.88 -30.17
N VAL A 77 -20.90 -8.56 -29.97
CA VAL A 77 -20.20 -9.30 -31.01
C VAL A 77 -20.44 -10.80 -30.86
N ASP A 78 -20.58 -11.50 -32.00
CA ASP A 78 -20.61 -12.97 -32.00
C ASP A 78 -19.22 -13.51 -31.66
N PHE A 79 -19.06 -13.96 -30.41
CA PHE A 79 -17.81 -14.48 -29.84
C PHE A 79 -17.17 -15.62 -30.66
N TRP A 80 -17.98 -16.40 -31.40
CA TRP A 80 -17.50 -17.52 -32.20
C TRP A 80 -17.11 -17.14 -33.62
N ASN A 81 -17.39 -15.91 -34.04
CA ASN A 81 -17.04 -15.44 -35.36
C ASN A 81 -15.55 -15.06 -35.42
N ILE A 82 -14.82 -15.75 -36.30
CA ILE A 82 -13.37 -15.59 -36.52
C ILE A 82 -13.00 -14.14 -36.86
N ALA A 83 -13.92 -13.36 -37.44
CA ALA A 83 -13.70 -11.94 -37.73
C ALA A 83 -13.33 -11.11 -36.49
N PHE A 84 -13.70 -11.56 -35.30
CA PHE A 84 -13.44 -10.88 -34.02
C PHE A 84 -12.34 -11.54 -33.19
N LEU A 85 -11.59 -12.47 -33.78
CA LEU A 85 -10.47 -13.12 -33.10
C LEU A 85 -9.46 -12.11 -32.56
N ASN A 86 -9.15 -11.06 -33.34
CA ASN A 86 -8.21 -10.03 -32.89
C ASN A 86 -8.75 -9.23 -31.70
N TRP A 87 -10.05 -8.90 -31.68
CA TRP A 87 -10.67 -8.18 -30.56
C TRP A 87 -10.66 -9.02 -29.28
N ARG A 88 -10.87 -10.34 -29.42
CA ARG A 88 -10.74 -11.27 -28.29
C ARG A 88 -9.32 -11.36 -27.76
N ILE A 89 -8.32 -11.38 -28.65
CA ILE A 89 -6.90 -11.36 -28.24
C ILE A 89 -6.59 -10.04 -27.53
N GLU A 90 -7.06 -8.91 -28.05
CA GLU A 90 -6.86 -7.59 -27.43
C GLU A 90 -7.51 -7.48 -26.05
N ALA A 91 -8.68 -8.09 -25.85
CA ALA A 91 -9.32 -8.18 -24.53
C ALA A 91 -8.53 -9.02 -23.53
N GLU A 92 -8.07 -10.21 -23.96
CA GLU A 92 -7.22 -11.07 -23.13
C GLU A 92 -5.89 -10.39 -22.77
N GLU A 93 -5.28 -9.67 -23.72
CA GLU A 93 -4.06 -8.89 -23.48
C GLU A 93 -4.32 -7.75 -22.47
N ALA A 94 -5.43 -7.02 -22.61
CA ALA A 94 -5.80 -5.96 -21.66
C ALA A 94 -6.04 -6.51 -20.25
N TYR A 95 -6.73 -7.65 -20.13
CA TYR A 95 -6.90 -8.34 -18.85
C TYR A 95 -5.55 -8.78 -18.26
N THR A 96 -4.67 -9.33 -19.09
CA THR A 96 -3.32 -9.76 -18.68
C THR A 96 -2.49 -8.59 -18.14
N ASP A 97 -2.55 -7.43 -18.80
CA ASP A 97 -1.87 -6.21 -18.36
C ASP A 97 -2.40 -5.74 -16.98
N VAL A 98 -3.73 -5.74 -16.80
CA VAL A 98 -4.37 -5.43 -15.52
C VAL A 98 -3.89 -6.40 -14.43
N ALA A 99 -3.97 -7.71 -14.68
CA ALA A 99 -3.56 -8.73 -13.71
C ALA A 99 -2.07 -8.62 -13.34
N ALA A 100 -1.20 -8.31 -14.31
CA ALA A 100 0.21 -8.10 -14.07
C ALA A 100 0.47 -6.89 -13.16
N LEU A 101 -0.20 -5.76 -13.41
CA LEU A 101 -0.07 -4.54 -12.60
C LEU A 101 -0.63 -4.71 -11.20
N LEU A 102 -1.80 -5.35 -11.05
CA LEU A 102 -2.38 -5.68 -9.75
C LEU A 102 -1.44 -6.57 -8.92
N SER A 103 -0.87 -7.60 -9.56
CA SER A 103 0.12 -8.45 -8.92
C SER A 103 1.37 -7.68 -8.51
N ALA A 104 1.89 -6.80 -9.36
CA ALA A 104 3.06 -5.98 -9.05
C ALA A 104 2.79 -5.03 -7.85
N ILE A 105 1.65 -4.34 -7.82
CA ILE A 105 1.28 -3.43 -6.73
C ILE A 105 1.10 -4.20 -5.40
N ARG A 106 0.46 -5.37 -5.44
CA ARG A 106 0.25 -6.20 -4.25
C ARG A 106 1.55 -6.67 -3.61
N HIS A 107 2.56 -6.97 -4.41
CA HIS A 107 3.85 -7.48 -3.93
C HIS A 107 4.91 -6.37 -3.73
N ALA A 108 4.61 -5.12 -4.11
CA ALA A 108 5.49 -3.99 -3.87
C ALA A 108 5.64 -3.70 -2.36
N ALA A 109 6.85 -3.31 -1.97
CA ALA A 109 7.12 -2.88 -0.60
C ALA A 109 6.38 -1.57 -0.28
N LEU A 110 5.80 -1.50 0.92
CA LEU A 110 5.08 -0.30 1.37
C LEU A 110 6.04 0.68 2.04
N ASP A 111 6.72 1.49 1.22
CA ASP A 111 7.69 2.49 1.72
C ASP A 111 7.01 3.70 2.39
N ARG A 112 5.75 3.99 2.03
CA ARG A 112 4.96 5.08 2.61
C ARG A 112 3.59 4.58 3.04
N GLN A 113 3.20 4.92 4.27
CA GLN A 113 1.87 4.61 4.80
C GLN A 113 0.73 5.27 3.99
N GLU A 114 1.02 6.36 3.26
CA GLU A 114 0.06 7.03 2.38
C GLU A 114 -0.40 6.16 1.22
N ASP A 115 0.40 5.18 0.78
CA ASP A 115 0.10 4.29 -0.36
C ASP A 115 -0.67 3.03 0.06
N LEU A 116 -0.85 2.79 1.36
CA LEU A 116 -1.58 1.63 1.87
C LEU A 116 -3.00 1.52 1.30
N PRO A 117 -3.77 2.62 1.15
CA PRO A 117 -5.07 2.58 0.48
C PRO A 117 -5.00 2.11 -0.97
N LEU A 118 -3.96 2.50 -1.72
CA LEU A 118 -3.78 2.09 -3.12
C LEU A 118 -3.51 0.59 -3.20
N GLN A 119 -2.63 0.07 -2.34
CA GLN A 119 -2.35 -1.36 -2.30
C GLN A 119 -3.60 -2.18 -1.92
N ARG A 120 -4.39 -1.70 -0.95
CA ARG A 120 -5.67 -2.32 -0.58
C ARG A 120 -6.68 -2.30 -1.72
N MET A 121 -6.76 -1.19 -2.44
CA MET A 121 -7.64 -1.06 -3.59
C MET A 121 -7.23 -2.02 -4.70
N ALA A 122 -5.93 -2.16 -4.99
CA ALA A 122 -5.44 -3.17 -5.94
C ALA A 122 -5.81 -4.59 -5.50
N CYS A 123 -5.63 -4.95 -4.22
CA CYS A 123 -6.08 -6.26 -3.72
C CYS A 123 -7.58 -6.48 -3.88
N LEU A 124 -8.40 -5.44 -3.66
CA LEU A 124 -9.84 -5.51 -3.87
C LEU A 124 -10.17 -5.75 -5.34
N ILE A 125 -9.61 -4.96 -6.25
CA ILE A 125 -9.85 -5.08 -7.70
C ILE A 125 -9.47 -6.48 -8.17
N ASP A 126 -8.29 -6.99 -7.78
CA ASP A 126 -7.85 -8.35 -8.09
C ASP A 126 -8.86 -9.41 -7.61
N SER A 127 -9.42 -9.22 -6.42
CA SER A 127 -10.45 -10.11 -5.88
C SER A 127 -11.79 -9.96 -6.62
N MET A 128 -12.10 -8.78 -7.17
CA MET A 128 -13.33 -8.53 -7.91
C MET A 128 -13.28 -9.11 -9.32
N ILE A 129 -12.19 -8.87 -10.06
CA ILE A 129 -12.07 -9.27 -11.47
C ILE A 129 -11.53 -10.70 -11.65
N GLY A 130 -10.71 -11.19 -10.71
CA GLY A 130 -10.07 -12.50 -10.78
C GLY A 130 -10.83 -13.63 -10.09
N SER A 131 -12.00 -13.34 -9.50
CA SER A 131 -12.82 -14.35 -8.83
C SER A 131 -13.58 -15.21 -9.85
N GLU A 132 -13.48 -16.53 -9.70
CA GLU A 132 -14.29 -17.49 -10.46
C GLU A 132 -15.72 -17.63 -9.89
N GLU A 133 -15.98 -17.09 -8.70
CA GLU A 133 -17.30 -17.18 -8.07
C GLU A 133 -18.29 -16.25 -8.77
N PRO A 134 -19.46 -16.75 -9.21
CA PRO A 134 -20.48 -15.92 -9.83
C PRO A 134 -20.86 -14.76 -8.91
N ASP A 135 -21.10 -13.60 -9.51
CA ASP A 135 -21.47 -12.34 -8.84
C ASP A 135 -20.50 -11.81 -7.77
N ALA A 136 -19.28 -12.34 -7.68
CA ALA A 136 -18.29 -11.87 -6.71
C ALA A 136 -17.99 -10.39 -6.87
N PHE A 137 -17.93 -9.95 -8.13
CA PHE A 137 -17.79 -8.55 -8.49
C PHE A 137 -18.92 -7.72 -7.87
N GLN A 138 -20.19 -8.06 -8.12
CA GLN A 138 -21.36 -7.34 -7.58
C GLN A 138 -21.38 -7.33 -6.06
N ARG A 139 -21.13 -8.48 -5.43
CA ARG A 139 -21.13 -8.59 -3.96
C ARG A 139 -20.11 -7.64 -3.33
N LEU A 140 -18.90 -7.59 -3.89
CA LEU A 140 -17.83 -6.73 -3.39
C LEU A 140 -18.10 -5.26 -3.73
N HIS A 141 -18.57 -4.96 -4.94
CA HIS A 141 -18.95 -3.62 -5.38
C HIS A 141 -20.03 -3.01 -4.47
N CYS A 142 -21.11 -3.75 -4.19
CA CYS A 142 -22.19 -3.28 -3.30
C CYS A 142 -21.72 -3.03 -1.85
N ARG A 143 -20.67 -3.73 -1.41
CA ARG A 143 -20.10 -3.56 -0.06
C ARG A 143 -19.03 -2.49 -0.01
N LEU A 144 -18.50 -2.02 -1.15
CA LEU A 144 -17.43 -1.04 -1.22
C LEU A 144 -17.69 0.23 -0.38
N PRO A 145 -18.90 0.84 -0.41
CA PRO A 145 -19.20 2.00 0.43
C PRO A 145 -19.09 1.73 1.94
N ARG A 146 -19.33 0.49 2.39
CA ARG A 146 -19.24 0.12 3.82
C ARG A 146 -17.79 0.13 4.33
N PHE A 147 -16.83 -0.01 3.42
CA PHE A 147 -15.41 -0.09 3.73
C PHE A 147 -14.63 1.17 3.31
N GLU A 148 -15.32 2.27 3.00
CA GLU A 148 -14.71 3.52 2.49
C GLU A 148 -13.55 4.00 3.38
N THR A 149 -13.65 3.82 4.70
CA THR A 149 -12.61 4.22 5.65
C THR A 149 -11.28 3.47 5.48
N LEU A 150 -11.29 2.27 4.90
CA LEU A 150 -10.09 1.49 4.60
C LEU A 150 -9.31 2.03 3.39
N PHE A 151 -9.99 2.80 2.54
CA PHE A 151 -9.49 3.33 1.28
C PHE A 151 -9.21 4.84 1.33
N ARG A 152 -9.20 5.47 2.51
CA ARG A 152 -8.85 6.89 2.64
C ARG A 152 -7.36 7.09 2.93
N SER A 153 -6.74 8.06 2.26
CA SER A 153 -5.37 8.48 2.58
C SER A 153 -5.33 9.21 3.93
N ARG A 154 -4.38 8.85 4.80
CA ARG A 154 -4.24 9.41 6.15
C ARG A 154 -3.09 10.42 6.19
N GLY A 155 -3.21 11.49 5.40
CA GLY A 155 -2.23 12.56 5.35
C GLY A 155 -2.80 13.86 4.76
N TYR A 156 -2.07 14.96 4.97
CA TYR A 156 -2.50 16.31 4.55
C TYR A 156 -1.58 16.91 3.47
N GLY A 157 -0.64 16.12 2.94
CA GLY A 157 0.37 16.55 1.98
C GLY A 157 -0.10 16.47 0.52
N THR A 158 0.76 16.92 -0.39
CA THR A 158 0.55 16.78 -1.85
C THR A 158 0.47 15.31 -2.27
N GLY A 159 1.30 14.44 -1.68
CA GLY A 159 1.23 12.99 -1.88
C GLY A 159 -0.14 12.42 -1.51
N SER A 160 -0.66 12.78 -0.34
CA SER A 160 -1.95 12.29 0.14
C SER A 160 -3.11 12.73 -0.77
N LYS A 161 -3.07 13.97 -1.27
CA LYS A 161 -4.05 14.48 -2.26
C LYS A 161 -3.96 13.75 -3.60
N ARG A 162 -2.76 13.41 -4.05
CA ARG A 162 -2.56 12.63 -5.28
C ARG A 162 -3.12 11.22 -5.12
N VAL A 163 -2.81 10.55 -4.00
CA VAL A 163 -3.38 9.24 -3.67
C VAL A 163 -4.90 9.30 -3.60
N GLU A 164 -5.47 10.30 -2.92
CA GLU A 164 -6.91 10.51 -2.84
C GLU A 164 -7.54 10.68 -4.23
N ARG A 165 -6.89 11.44 -5.12
CA ARG A 165 -7.35 11.57 -6.51
C ARG A 165 -7.34 10.24 -7.25
N MET A 166 -6.26 9.47 -7.16
CA MET A 166 -6.17 8.14 -7.79
C MET A 166 -7.26 7.20 -7.28
N LEU A 167 -7.57 7.23 -5.99
CA LEU A 167 -8.64 6.43 -5.40
C LEU A 167 -10.02 6.84 -5.95
N MET A 168 -10.28 8.14 -6.08
CA MET A 168 -11.52 8.63 -6.69
C MET A 168 -11.66 8.17 -8.14
N ASP A 169 -10.59 8.27 -8.92
CA ASP A 169 -10.57 7.82 -10.32
C ASP A 169 -10.75 6.29 -10.40
N THR A 170 -10.21 5.55 -9.44
CA THR A 170 -10.42 4.10 -9.31
C THR A 170 -11.85 3.74 -9.01
N HIS A 171 -12.51 4.46 -8.09
CA HIS A 171 -13.92 4.23 -7.79
C HIS A 171 -14.80 4.40 -9.04
N ALA A 172 -14.57 5.46 -9.81
CA ALA A 172 -15.27 5.66 -11.08
C ALA A 172 -15.00 4.51 -12.06
N CYS A 173 -13.75 4.03 -12.13
CA CYS A 173 -13.38 2.89 -12.96
C CYS A 173 -14.08 1.58 -12.53
N ILE A 174 -14.21 1.34 -11.22
CA ILE A 174 -14.94 0.19 -10.67
C ILE A 174 -16.43 0.29 -11.01
N ASP A 175 -17.02 1.48 -10.90
CA ASP A 175 -18.42 1.70 -11.28
C ASP A 175 -18.65 1.43 -12.76
N GLU A 176 -17.70 1.82 -13.64
CA GLU A 176 -17.76 1.51 -15.07
C GLU A 176 -17.61 0.00 -15.33
N LEU A 177 -16.66 -0.69 -14.67
CA LEU A 177 -16.53 -2.15 -14.76
C LEU A 177 -17.84 -2.85 -14.36
N ALA A 178 -18.54 -2.34 -13.34
CA ALA A 178 -19.81 -2.90 -12.89
C ALA A 178 -20.91 -2.87 -13.96
N THR A 179 -20.79 -2.01 -14.98
CA THR A 179 -21.75 -1.92 -16.09
C THR A 179 -21.52 -2.97 -17.18
N LEU A 180 -20.33 -3.58 -17.23
CA LEU A 180 -20.01 -4.55 -18.27
C LEU A 180 -20.79 -5.84 -18.06
N ARG A 181 -21.33 -6.43 -19.13
CA ARG A 181 -22.04 -7.73 -19.09
C ARG A 181 -21.13 -8.84 -18.57
N LEU A 182 -19.82 -8.74 -18.81
CA LEU A 182 -18.82 -9.67 -18.29
C LEU A 182 -18.88 -9.78 -16.77
N TYR A 183 -19.01 -8.64 -16.10
CA TYR A 183 -19.08 -8.60 -14.64
C TYR A 183 -20.52 -8.67 -14.17
N GLY A 184 -21.48 -8.14 -14.92
CA GLY A 184 -22.91 -8.09 -14.64
C GLY A 184 -23.51 -9.47 -14.36
N GLY A 185 -23.67 -9.80 -13.07
CA GLY A 185 -24.34 -11.02 -12.63
C GLY A 185 -25.71 -11.19 -13.26
N ALA A 186 -25.91 -12.25 -14.04
CA ALA A 186 -27.16 -12.51 -14.75
C ALA A 186 -28.37 -12.69 -13.80
N ASP A 187 -28.11 -13.00 -12.52
CA ASP A 187 -29.12 -13.33 -11.50
C ASP A 187 -28.82 -12.67 -10.13
N PHE A 188 -28.02 -11.60 -10.07
CA PHE A 188 -27.65 -11.00 -8.78
C PHE A 188 -28.84 -10.31 -8.11
N ASP A 189 -29.51 -11.03 -7.21
CA ASP A 189 -30.62 -10.52 -6.41
C ASP A 189 -30.08 -9.63 -5.28
N MET A 190 -30.28 -8.32 -5.44
CA MET A 190 -29.90 -7.29 -4.46
C MET A 190 -30.58 -7.51 -3.09
N ASP A 191 -31.73 -8.21 -3.05
CA ASP A 191 -32.44 -8.51 -1.80
C ASP A 191 -31.71 -9.58 -0.95
N SER A 192 -30.82 -10.40 -1.55
CA SER A 192 -30.00 -11.39 -0.84
C SER A 192 -28.87 -10.77 0.00
N LEU A 193 -28.55 -9.48 -0.23
CA LEU A 193 -27.57 -8.72 0.55
C LEU A 193 -28.16 -8.00 1.78
N ALA A 194 -29.46 -8.15 2.04
CA ALA A 194 -30.09 -7.73 3.29
C ALA A 194 -29.49 -8.54 4.46
N PHE A 195 -28.43 -7.99 5.03
CA PHE A 195 -27.84 -8.48 6.27
C PHE A 195 -28.85 -8.26 7.41
N GLU A 196 -29.41 -9.36 7.93
CA GLU A 196 -30.17 -9.35 9.18
C GLU A 196 -29.24 -8.89 10.31
N PRO A 197 -29.47 -7.70 10.91
CA PRO A 197 -28.65 -7.21 12.00
C PRO A 197 -29.07 -7.90 13.29
N GLY A 198 -28.35 -8.95 13.66
CA GLY A 198 -28.22 -9.41 15.04
C GLY A 198 -29.11 -10.57 15.44
N ASP A 199 -28.51 -11.75 15.51
CA ASP A 199 -28.85 -12.72 16.55
C ASP A 199 -27.64 -13.61 16.90
N GLN A 200 -26.58 -12.99 17.42
CA GLN A 200 -25.47 -13.72 18.04
C GLN A 200 -24.88 -12.90 19.20
N LEU A 201 -25.71 -12.72 20.23
CA LEU A 201 -25.27 -12.41 21.59
C LEU A 201 -26.32 -12.92 22.59
N ALA A 202 -26.47 -14.24 22.67
CA ALA A 202 -27.08 -14.93 23.80
C ALA A 202 -26.70 -16.42 23.82
N ALA A 203 -25.55 -16.74 24.42
CA ALA A 203 -25.30 -17.94 25.23
C ALA A 203 -23.90 -17.85 25.87
#